data_AF-A0A7S1GTV0-F1
#
_entry.id   AF-A0A7S1GTV0-F1
#
_cell.length_a   1.000
_cell.length_b   1.000
_cell.length_c   1.000
_cell.angle_alpha   90.00
_cell.angle_beta   90.00
_cell.angle_gamma   90.00
#
_symmetry.space_group_name_H-M   'P 1'
#
loop_
_entity.id
_entity.type
_entity.pdbx_description
1 polymer ?
#
loop_
_entity_poly.entity_id
_entity_poly.type
_entity_poly.pdbx_seq_one_letter_code
_entity_poly.pdbx_strand_id
1 'polypeptide(L)'
;QISDITKVVSADTFERPIYAGNAIATVQSSDATKVITVRTTGFDATAATGGNAAVETATAAADTGKSSYVGSEIAKSDRPELTAAKIIVSGGRALGSKEKFDEVITPLADKLGAAIGASRAAVDAGYAPNDLQVGQTGKIVAPQLYVAAGISGAIQ
;
A
#
# COMPACT_ATOMS: atom_id res chain seq x y z
N GLN A 1 -16.26 14.82 2.92
CA GLN A 1 -15.31 13.84 2.36
C GLN A 1 -15.31 12.60 3.24
N ILE A 2 -15.41 11.41 2.65
CA ILE A 2 -15.30 10.12 3.36
C ILE A 2 -13.99 9.48 2.93
N SER A 3 -13.06 9.32 3.86
CA SER A 3 -11.69 8.91 3.52
C SER A 3 -11.43 7.44 3.75
N ASP A 4 -10.65 6.83 2.85
CA ASP A 4 -10.07 5.51 2.99
C ASP A 4 -11.12 4.41 3.22
N ILE A 5 -12.19 4.42 2.40
CA ILE A 5 -13.23 3.40 2.48
C ILE A 5 -12.67 2.03 2.07
N THR A 6 -13.16 0.99 2.74
CA THR A 6 -12.83 -0.41 2.43
C THR A 6 -14.01 -1.16 1.84
N LYS A 7 -15.22 -0.60 1.89
CA LYS A 7 -16.42 -1.20 1.33
C LYS A 7 -17.50 -0.17 1.05
N VAL A 8 -18.26 -0.40 0.00
CA VAL A 8 -19.51 0.30 -0.31
C VAL A 8 -20.67 -0.61 0.13
N VAL A 9 -21.47 -0.18 1.10
CA VAL A 9 -22.63 -0.95 1.60
C VAL A 9 -23.88 -0.60 0.80
N SER A 10 -24.07 0.70 0.52
CA SER A 10 -25.13 1.23 -0.33
C SER A 10 -24.63 2.51 -1.02
N ALA A 11 -25.49 3.15 -1.83
CA ALA A 11 -25.16 4.41 -2.52
C ALA A 11 -24.72 5.55 -1.57
N ASP A 12 -25.12 5.48 -0.30
CA ASP A 12 -24.85 6.49 0.72
C ASP A 12 -24.16 5.98 1.98
N THR A 13 -23.88 4.68 2.06
CA THR A 13 -23.30 4.04 3.26
C THR A 13 -22.03 3.27 2.92
N PHE A 14 -21.00 3.47 3.74
CA PHE A 14 -19.65 2.97 3.51
C PHE A 14 -19.04 2.41 4.79
N GLU A 15 -18.14 1.43 4.67
CA GLU A 15 -17.30 0.99 5.79
C GLU A 15 -15.89 1.58 5.65
N ARG A 16 -15.31 2.01 6.77
CA ARG A 16 -13.92 2.46 6.84
C ARG A 16 -13.26 2.05 8.17
N PRO A 17 -11.95 1.73 8.16
CA PRO A 17 -11.22 1.45 9.38
C PRO A 17 -11.02 2.74 10.21
N ILE A 18 -11.13 2.58 11.53
CA ILE A 18 -10.80 3.60 12.52
C ILE A 18 -9.89 2.98 13.59
N TYR A 19 -9.26 3.81 14.42
CA TYR A 19 -8.32 3.37 15.46
C TYR A 19 -7.25 2.40 14.93
N ALA A 20 -6.56 2.79 13.85
CA ALA A 20 -5.54 1.96 13.20
C ALA A 20 -6.04 0.60 12.72
N GLY A 21 -7.34 0.48 12.37
CA GLY A 21 -7.93 -0.77 11.90
C GLY A 21 -8.52 -1.65 12.99
N ASN A 22 -8.42 -1.26 14.26
CA ASN A 22 -9.01 -2.00 15.39
C ASN A 22 -10.54 -2.03 15.39
N ALA A 23 -11.17 -1.07 14.71
CA ALA A 23 -12.61 -1.03 14.55
C ALA A 23 -12.98 -0.62 13.13
N ILE A 24 -14.12 -1.11 12.66
CA ILE A 24 -14.72 -0.74 11.38
C ILE A 24 -15.94 0.12 11.66
N ALA A 25 -15.92 1.35 11.15
CA ALA A 25 -17.04 2.26 11.24
C ALA A 25 -17.91 2.14 9.98
N THR A 26 -19.21 1.96 10.15
CA THR A 26 -20.20 2.14 9.08
C THR A 26 -20.69 3.58 9.11
N VAL A 27 -20.52 4.31 8.01
CA VAL A 27 -20.82 5.74 7.92
C VAL A 27 -21.78 5.99 6.77
N GLN A 28 -22.88 6.69 7.05
CA GLN A 28 -23.84 7.16 6.05
C GLN A 28 -23.65 8.65 5.79
N SER A 29 -23.70 9.10 4.54
CA SER A 29 -23.63 10.52 4.16
C SER A 29 -24.90 10.97 3.45
N SER A 30 -25.52 12.03 3.99
CA SER A 30 -26.67 12.72 3.41
C SER A 30 -26.29 13.75 2.33
N ASP A 31 -24.99 13.93 2.04
CA ASP A 31 -24.54 14.90 1.04
C ASP A 31 -25.00 14.46 -0.35
N ALA A 32 -25.46 15.41 -1.17
CA ALA A 32 -25.84 15.14 -2.56
C ALA A 32 -24.64 14.65 -3.39
N THR A 33 -23.48 15.29 -3.21
CA THR A 33 -22.22 14.92 -3.85
C THR A 33 -21.26 14.34 -2.82
N LYS A 34 -20.77 13.12 -3.06
CA LYS A 34 -19.88 12.40 -2.13
C LYS A 34 -18.46 12.42 -2.67
N VAL A 35 -17.56 13.11 -1.98
CA VAL A 35 -16.11 13.03 -2.25
C VAL A 35 -15.54 11.91 -1.39
N ILE A 36 -15.03 10.87 -2.03
CA ILE A 36 -14.59 9.64 -1.37
C ILE A 36 -13.17 9.32 -1.80
N THR A 37 -12.31 8.97 -0.83
CA THR A 37 -11.03 8.31 -1.15
C THR A 37 -11.15 6.83 -0.81
N VAL A 38 -10.60 5.98 -1.68
CA VAL A 38 -10.75 4.54 -1.60
C VAL A 38 -9.41 3.93 -1.20
N ARG A 39 -9.45 2.94 -0.29
CA ARG A 39 -8.25 2.16 0.02
C ARG A 39 -7.83 1.38 -1.22
N THR A 40 -6.59 1.57 -1.67
CA THR A 40 -6.06 0.97 -2.91
C THR A 40 -6.15 -0.56 -2.93
N THR A 41 -6.08 -1.20 -1.76
CA THR A 41 -6.19 -2.66 -1.59
C THR A 41 -7.56 -3.12 -1.09
N GLY A 42 -8.53 -2.22 -0.95
CA GLY A 42 -9.86 -2.54 -0.43
C GLY A 42 -10.81 -3.17 -1.44
N PHE A 43 -10.48 -3.10 -2.73
CA PHE A 43 -11.34 -3.56 -3.83
C PHE A 43 -10.52 -4.32 -4.86
N ASP A 44 -11.12 -5.37 -5.40
CA ASP A 44 -10.53 -6.10 -6.51
C ASP A 44 -10.44 -5.22 -7.75
N ALA A 45 -9.34 -5.37 -8.49
CA ALA A 45 -9.18 -4.72 -9.78
C ALA A 45 -10.25 -5.23 -10.76
N THR A 46 -10.85 -4.31 -11.51
CA THR A 46 -11.76 -4.66 -12.60
C THR A 46 -10.98 -5.15 -13.82
N ALA A 47 -11.67 -5.80 -14.76
CA ALA A 47 -11.06 -6.21 -16.01
C ALA A 47 -10.53 -4.99 -16.78
N ALA A 48 -9.28 -5.07 -17.27
CA ALA A 48 -8.63 -3.98 -17.99
C ALA A 48 -9.23 -3.73 -19.39
N THR A 49 -10.09 -4.62 -19.88
CA THR A 49 -10.71 -4.56 -21.22
C THR A 49 -12.21 -4.79 -21.12
N GLY A 50 -12.96 -4.30 -22.11
CA GLY A 50 -14.42 -4.46 -22.18
C GLY A 50 -15.24 -3.21 -21.82
N GLY A 51 -14.58 -2.10 -21.46
CA GLY A 51 -15.24 -0.80 -21.32
C GLY A 51 -15.44 -0.09 -22.67
N ASN A 52 -16.53 0.67 -22.81
CA ASN A 52 -16.87 1.46 -24.01
C ASN A 52 -17.12 2.95 -23.69
N ALA A 53 -16.55 3.45 -22.59
CA ALA A 53 -16.71 4.83 -22.19
C ALA A 53 -16.19 5.80 -23.26
N ALA A 54 -16.95 6.86 -23.54
CA ALA A 54 -16.52 7.92 -24.44
C ALA A 54 -15.31 8.66 -23.84
N VAL A 55 -14.34 8.99 -24.69
CA VAL A 55 -13.18 9.81 -24.30
C VAL A 55 -13.49 11.26 -24.64
N GLU A 56 -13.55 12.11 -23.63
CA GLU A 56 -13.82 13.55 -23.78
C GLU A 56 -12.60 14.35 -23.31
N THR A 57 -12.33 15.47 -23.99
CA THR A 57 -11.29 16.41 -23.58
C THR A 57 -11.87 17.44 -22.61
N ALA A 58 -11.29 17.53 -21.41
CA ALA A 58 -11.65 18.54 -20.43
C ALA A 58 -10.54 19.59 -20.28
N THR A 59 -10.92 20.86 -20.13
CA THR A 59 -9.99 21.95 -19.78
C THR A 59 -9.65 21.89 -18.30
N ALA A 60 -8.36 21.88 -17.97
CA ALA A 60 -7.91 21.96 -16.58
C ALA A 60 -8.13 23.37 -16.01
N ALA A 61 -8.30 23.46 -14.69
CA ALA A 61 -8.28 24.74 -13.99
C ALA A 61 -6.89 25.40 -14.09
N ALA A 62 -6.84 26.72 -14.00
CA ALA A 62 -5.59 27.46 -13.99
C ALA A 62 -4.70 27.04 -12.81
N ASP A 63 -3.40 26.89 -13.06
CA ASP A 63 -2.43 26.61 -12.01
C ASP A 63 -2.36 27.80 -11.03
N THR A 64 -2.42 27.48 -9.73
CA THR A 64 -2.30 28.46 -8.66
C THR A 64 -0.85 28.86 -8.39
N GLY A 65 0.13 28.15 -8.97
CA GLY A 65 1.56 28.45 -8.86
C GLY A 65 2.16 28.19 -7.47
N LYS A 66 1.42 27.49 -6.58
CA LYS A 66 1.84 27.25 -5.18
C LYS A 66 2.87 26.12 -5.03
N SER A 67 2.97 25.24 -6.01
CA SER A 67 3.91 24.11 -6.02
C SER A 67 4.33 23.80 -7.45
N SER A 68 5.60 23.50 -7.67
CA SER A 68 6.10 23.02 -8.95
C SER A 68 6.68 21.61 -8.82
N TYR A 69 6.50 20.80 -9.86
CA TYR A 69 7.20 19.53 -9.98
C TYR A 69 8.65 19.80 -10.42
N VAL A 70 9.61 19.48 -9.57
CA VAL A 70 11.05 19.72 -9.84
C VAL A 70 11.74 18.49 -10.42
N GLY A 71 11.28 17.29 -10.06
CA GLY A 71 11.83 16.03 -10.53
C GLY A 71 11.38 14.85 -9.68
N SER A 72 11.71 13.64 -10.12
CA SER A 72 11.47 12.40 -9.40
C SER A 72 12.69 11.50 -9.56
N GLU A 73 13.26 11.06 -8.45
CA GLU A 73 14.29 10.02 -8.43
C GLU A 73 13.59 8.68 -8.26
N ILE A 74 13.37 7.99 -9.38
CA ILE A 74 12.82 6.64 -9.36
C ILE A 74 13.96 5.69 -9.02
N ALA A 75 13.93 5.10 -7.82
CA ALA A 75 14.87 4.05 -7.44
C ALA A 75 14.77 2.89 -8.45
N LYS A 76 15.80 2.72 -9.27
CA LYS A 76 15.93 1.53 -10.13
C LYS A 76 16.27 0.35 -9.24
N SER A 77 15.32 -0.56 -9.11
CA SER A 77 15.50 -1.85 -8.44
C SER A 77 15.34 -2.94 -9.49
N ASP A 78 16.24 -3.94 -9.47
CA ASP A 78 16.06 -5.17 -10.25
C ASP A 78 14.92 -6.04 -9.69
N ARG A 79 14.38 -5.67 -8.53
CA ARG A 79 13.27 -6.34 -7.85
C ARG A 79 11.96 -5.59 -8.05
N PRO A 80 10.81 -6.30 -8.09
CA PRO A 80 9.50 -5.68 -8.17
C PRO A 80 9.31 -4.61 -7.08
N GLU A 81 8.61 -3.54 -7.42
CA GLU A 81 8.19 -2.53 -6.45
C GLU A 81 7.17 -3.16 -5.46
N LEU A 82 7.29 -2.84 -4.17
CA LEU A 82 6.55 -3.46 -3.08
C LEU A 82 5.02 -3.40 -3.25
N THR A 83 4.48 -2.26 -3.68
CA THR A 83 3.03 -2.09 -3.87
C THR A 83 2.48 -2.82 -5.10
N ALA A 84 3.34 -3.10 -6.09
CA ALA A 84 2.97 -3.83 -7.32
C ALA A 84 3.37 -5.32 -7.29
N ALA A 85 4.09 -5.78 -6.28
CA ALA A 85 4.63 -7.12 -6.22
C ALA A 85 3.56 -8.18 -5.98
N LYS A 86 3.60 -9.27 -6.77
CA LYS A 86 2.72 -10.43 -6.59
C LYS A 86 3.11 -11.29 -5.39
N ILE A 87 4.40 -11.32 -5.06
CA ILE A 87 4.96 -12.07 -3.94
C ILE A 87 5.82 -11.11 -3.14
N ILE A 88 5.66 -11.10 -1.82
CA ILE A 88 6.48 -10.32 -0.90
C ILE A 88 7.06 -11.25 0.17
N VAL A 89 8.38 -11.16 0.36
CA VAL A 89 9.07 -11.80 1.48
C VAL A 89 9.51 -10.71 2.44
N SER A 90 8.95 -10.71 3.64
CA SER A 90 9.11 -9.63 4.60
C SER A 90 9.79 -10.10 5.88
N GLY A 91 10.82 -9.38 6.31
CA GLY A 91 11.59 -9.69 7.52
C GLY A 91 11.21 -8.80 8.70
N GLY A 92 11.23 -9.37 9.90
CA GLY A 92 11.01 -8.65 11.16
C GLY A 92 12.23 -8.58 12.07
N ARG A 93 12.08 -7.89 13.20
CA ARG A 93 13.16 -7.66 14.17
C ARG A 93 13.72 -8.95 14.78
N ALA A 94 12.98 -10.06 14.74
CA ALA A 94 13.46 -11.34 15.25
C ALA A 94 14.67 -11.90 14.48
N LEU A 95 14.98 -11.37 13.29
CA LEU A 95 16.18 -11.74 12.52
C LEU A 95 17.48 -11.25 13.17
N GLY A 96 17.41 -10.31 14.12
CA GLY A 96 18.51 -9.96 15.02
C GLY A 96 19.59 -9.03 14.46
N SER A 97 19.81 -8.99 13.14
CA SER A 97 20.72 -8.03 12.52
C SER A 97 20.41 -7.78 11.04
N LYS A 98 21.05 -6.76 10.45
CA LYS A 98 21.00 -6.50 9.01
C LYS A 98 21.58 -7.67 8.21
N GLU A 99 22.68 -8.24 8.67
CA GLU A 99 23.37 -9.35 7.99
C GLU A 99 22.47 -10.59 7.95
N LYS A 100 21.82 -10.92 9.08
CA LYS A 100 20.87 -12.03 9.14
C LYS A 100 19.58 -11.77 8.36
N PHE A 101 19.13 -10.51 8.31
CA PHE A 101 18.05 -10.12 7.43
C PHE A 101 18.41 -10.42 5.97
N ASP A 102 19.55 -9.92 5.51
CA ASP A 102 19.99 -10.08 4.13
C ASP A 102 20.28 -11.56 3.79
N GLU A 103 20.86 -12.33 4.71
CA GLU A 103 21.17 -13.77 4.57
C GLU A 103 19.91 -14.63 4.40
N VAL A 104 18.82 -14.30 5.10
CA VAL A 104 17.59 -15.11 5.08
C VAL A 104 16.58 -14.63 4.06
N ILE A 105 16.36 -13.30 3.99
CA ILE A 105 15.28 -12.71 3.19
C ILE A 105 15.65 -12.65 1.72
N THR A 106 16.88 -12.23 1.40
CA THR A 106 17.30 -12.01 0.01
C THR A 106 17.26 -13.29 -0.83
N PRO A 107 17.84 -14.43 -0.39
CA PRO A 107 17.85 -15.63 -1.22
C PRO A 107 16.46 -16.22 -1.45
N LEU A 108 15.56 -16.08 -0.46
CA LEU A 108 14.18 -16.51 -0.60
C LEU A 108 13.41 -15.61 -1.57
N ALA A 109 13.58 -14.29 -1.46
CA ALA A 109 12.96 -13.34 -2.37
C ALA A 109 13.42 -13.55 -3.81
N ASP A 110 14.74 -13.72 -4.02
CA ASP A 110 15.31 -13.93 -5.35
C ASP A 110 14.80 -15.23 -5.98
N LYS A 111 14.70 -16.33 -5.22
CA LYS A 111 14.14 -17.60 -5.71
C LYS A 111 12.66 -17.51 -6.10
N LEU A 112 11.90 -16.64 -5.45
CA LEU A 112 10.48 -16.46 -5.70
C LEU A 112 10.18 -15.33 -6.70
N GLY A 113 11.19 -14.58 -7.14
CA GLY A 113 10.99 -13.35 -7.91
C GLY A 113 10.15 -12.32 -7.13
N ALA A 114 10.30 -12.30 -5.80
CA ALA A 114 9.50 -11.51 -4.88
C ALA A 114 10.12 -10.13 -4.60
N ALA A 115 9.28 -9.18 -4.18
CA ALA A 115 9.78 -7.98 -3.52
C ALA A 115 10.17 -8.30 -2.07
N ILE A 116 11.10 -7.50 -1.54
CA ILE A 116 11.53 -7.59 -0.14
C ILE A 116 10.76 -6.56 0.67
N GLY A 117 10.16 -6.99 1.78
CA GLY A 117 9.53 -6.12 2.76
C GLY A 117 10.24 -6.16 4.11
N ALA A 118 9.91 -5.22 4.98
CA ALA A 118 10.36 -5.19 6.36
C ALA A 118 9.26 -4.67 7.29
N SER A 119 9.19 -5.18 8.51
CA SER A 119 8.36 -4.56 9.55
C SER A 119 8.99 -3.26 10.04
N ARG A 120 8.17 -2.35 10.57
CA ARG A 120 8.66 -1.12 11.21
C ARG A 120 9.74 -1.39 12.25
N ALA A 121 9.58 -2.43 13.07
CA ALA A 121 10.55 -2.79 14.09
C ALA A 121 11.92 -3.20 13.52
N ALA A 122 11.97 -3.76 12.30
CA ALA A 122 13.21 -4.08 11.62
C ALA A 122 13.85 -2.82 11.00
N VAL A 123 13.04 -1.90 10.47
CA VAL A 123 13.49 -0.61 9.93
C VAL A 123 14.06 0.28 11.04
N ASP A 124 13.33 0.43 12.14
CA ASP A 124 13.76 1.21 13.31
C ASP A 124 15.05 0.64 13.94
N ALA A 125 15.28 -0.67 13.79
CA ALA A 125 16.51 -1.35 14.23
C ALA A 125 17.66 -1.30 13.20
N GLY A 126 17.45 -0.68 12.04
CA GLY A 126 18.47 -0.51 10.99
C GLY A 126 18.71 -1.75 10.11
N TYR A 127 17.81 -2.76 10.14
CA TYR A 127 18.00 -3.99 9.36
C TYR A 127 17.66 -3.79 7.88
N ALA A 128 16.70 -2.90 7.61
CA ALA A 128 16.21 -2.57 6.27
C ALA A 128 15.93 -1.06 6.15
N PRO A 129 16.01 -0.47 4.95
CA PRO A 129 15.67 0.93 4.75
C PRO A 129 14.15 1.16 4.82
N ASN A 130 13.75 2.42 5.05
CA ASN A 130 12.34 2.81 5.19
C ASN A 130 11.51 2.50 3.94
N ASP A 131 12.14 2.49 2.76
CA ASP A 131 11.48 2.12 1.52
C ASP A 131 10.95 0.68 1.50
N LEU A 132 11.49 -0.20 2.34
CA LEU A 132 11.00 -1.58 2.44
C LEU A 132 9.91 -1.75 3.51
N GLN A 133 9.57 -0.69 4.24
CA GLN A 133 8.61 -0.79 5.34
C GLN A 133 7.21 -1.13 4.85
N VAL A 134 6.64 -2.21 5.38
CA VAL A 134 5.23 -2.61 5.17
C VAL A 134 4.44 -2.36 6.45
N GLY A 135 3.24 -1.81 6.31
CA GLY A 135 2.33 -1.51 7.41
C GLY A 135 1.58 -0.20 7.20
N GLN A 136 0.76 0.19 8.18
CA GLN A 136 -0.07 1.40 8.13
C GLN A 136 0.77 2.68 7.95
N THR A 137 1.95 2.73 8.56
CA THR A 137 2.89 3.85 8.45
C THR A 137 3.94 3.66 7.35
N GLY A 138 3.85 2.58 6.58
CA GLY A 138 4.74 2.26 5.47
C GLY A 138 3.93 2.11 4.17
N LYS A 139 4.36 1.17 3.33
CA LYS A 139 3.63 0.79 2.13
C LYS A 139 2.50 -0.19 2.50
N ILE A 140 1.29 0.12 2.03
CA ILE A 140 0.16 -0.83 2.03
C ILE A 140 0.32 -1.70 0.80
N VAL A 141 0.28 -3.02 1.00
CA VAL A 141 0.51 -4.01 -0.05
C VAL A 141 -0.62 -5.05 -0.06
N ALA A 142 -0.91 -5.59 -1.23
CA ALA A 142 -1.86 -6.69 -1.40
C ALA A 142 -1.31 -7.74 -2.39
N PRO A 143 -0.21 -8.42 -2.04
CA PRO A 143 0.34 -9.47 -2.88
C PRO A 143 -0.56 -10.70 -2.87
N GLN A 144 -0.36 -11.58 -3.85
CA GLN A 144 -0.96 -12.92 -3.87
C GLN A 144 -0.36 -13.83 -2.80
N LEU A 145 0.91 -13.61 -2.44
CA LEU A 145 1.62 -14.32 -1.38
C LEU A 145 2.44 -13.35 -0.53
N TYR A 146 2.24 -13.39 0.79
CA TYR A 146 3.04 -12.64 1.76
C TYR A 146 3.71 -13.59 2.75
N VAL A 147 5.05 -13.60 2.79
CA VAL A 147 5.83 -14.37 3.76
C VAL A 147 6.28 -13.44 4.89
N ALA A 148 5.79 -13.68 6.10
CA ALA A 148 6.15 -12.91 7.29
C ALA A 148 7.20 -13.66 8.13
N ALA A 149 8.48 -13.37 7.92
CA ALA A 149 9.59 -14.02 8.62
C ALA A 149 10.01 -13.21 9.86
N GLY A 150 9.67 -13.71 11.05
CA GLY A 150 10.05 -13.05 12.30
C GLY A 150 9.29 -11.75 12.60
N ILE A 151 8.07 -11.63 12.07
CA ILE A 151 7.15 -10.50 12.28
C ILE A 151 6.04 -10.96 13.23
N SER A 152 5.78 -10.20 14.30
CA SER A 152 4.82 -10.58 15.35
C SER A 152 3.34 -10.40 14.96
N GLY A 153 3.04 -9.77 13.82
CA GLY A 153 1.67 -9.49 13.39
C GLY A 153 0.97 -8.42 14.24
N ALA A 154 1.73 -7.42 14.72
CA ALA A 154 1.12 -6.25 15.34
C ALA A 154 0.21 -5.54 14.32
N ILE A 155 -0.86 -4.90 14.80
CA ILE A 155 -1.92 -4.34 13.96
C ILE A 155 -1.42 -3.15 13.11
N GLN A 156 -0.32 -2.51 13.53
CA GLN A 156 0.27 -1.32 12.91
C GLN A 156 0.99 -1.60 11.59
#